data_AF-A0A4S4BZQ8-F1
#
_entry.id   AF-A0A4S4BZQ8-F1
#
_cell.length_a   1.000
_cell.length_b   1.000
_cell.length_c   1.000
_cell.angle_alpha   90.00
_cell.angle_beta   90.00
_cell.angle_gamma   90.00
#
_symmetry.space_group_name_H-M   'P 1'
#
loop_
_entity.id
_entity.type
_entity.pdbx_description
1 polymer ?
#
loop_
_entity_poly.entity_id
_entity_poly.type
_entity_poly.pdbx_seq_one_letter_code
_entity_poly.pdbx_strand_id
1 'polypeptide(L)'
;MMNEYCDAVIKNSTRHLSPVVKKAVDYIHLHLDHSLSLNEIAAILHVNSSHLSRKFKQDMNMTIIDYINQRRVEEAKLYLQRGNISITEIAFMVGFNDLNYFTRVFKKFTSFTPSQYMKSEQDI
;
A
#
# COMPACT_ATOMS: atom_id res chain seq x y z
N MET A 1 7.95 -1.24 19.86
CA MET A 1 6.90 -2.17 20.34
C MET A 1 5.55 -1.86 19.65
N MET A 2 5.57 -1.79 18.31
CA MET A 2 4.38 -1.53 17.47
C MET A 2 4.45 -2.32 16.14
N ASN A 3 5.63 -2.85 15.78
CA ASN A 3 5.81 -3.78 14.65
C ASN A 3 5.31 -5.21 14.95
N GLU A 4 5.35 -5.67 16.20
CA GLU A 4 4.92 -7.04 16.58
C GLU A 4 3.40 -7.25 16.51
N TYR A 5 2.61 -6.17 16.64
CA TYR A 5 1.15 -6.26 16.65
C TYR A 5 0.56 -6.39 15.24
N CYS A 6 1.19 -5.75 14.25
CA CYS A 6 0.81 -5.93 12.84
C CYS A 6 1.08 -7.37 12.38
N ASP A 7 2.21 -7.95 12.76
CA ASP A 7 2.60 -9.30 12.34
C ASP A 7 1.62 -10.38 12.81
N ALA A 8 1.08 -10.27 14.03
CA ALA A 8 0.13 -11.25 14.58
C ALA A 8 -1.26 -11.18 13.93
N VAL A 9 -1.76 -9.97 13.65
CA VAL A 9 -3.05 -9.76 12.97
C VAL A 9 -2.95 -10.16 11.49
N ILE A 10 -1.83 -9.86 10.83
CA ILE A 10 -1.55 -10.32 9.47
C ILE A 10 -1.41 -11.86 9.46
N LYS A 11 -0.73 -12.48 10.43
CA LYS A 11 -0.61 -13.95 10.52
C LYS A 11 -1.95 -14.67 10.58
N ASN A 12 -2.96 -14.11 11.24
CA ASN A 12 -4.30 -14.72 11.30
C ASN A 12 -5.11 -14.47 10.03
N SER A 13 -5.05 -13.26 9.45
CA SER A 13 -5.72 -12.91 8.19
C SER A 13 -5.11 -13.59 6.95
N THR A 14 -3.84 -14.02 7.03
CA THR A 14 -3.09 -14.65 5.93
C THR A 14 -3.12 -16.18 5.93
N ARG A 15 -3.78 -16.83 6.92
CA ARG A 15 -3.84 -18.30 7.04
C ARG A 15 -4.46 -19.00 5.82
N HIS A 16 -5.31 -18.30 5.07
CA HIS A 16 -6.01 -18.83 3.90
C HIS A 16 -5.34 -18.45 2.57
N LEU A 17 -4.30 -17.62 2.61
CA LEU A 17 -3.60 -17.19 1.40
C LEU A 17 -2.69 -18.30 0.91
N SER A 18 -2.59 -18.40 -0.41
CA SER A 18 -1.60 -19.27 -1.02
C SER A 18 -0.18 -18.82 -0.69
N PRO A 19 0.80 -19.74 -0.68
CA PRO A 19 2.20 -19.41 -0.40
C PRO A 19 2.77 -18.30 -1.28
N VAL A 20 2.36 -18.23 -2.54
CA VAL A 20 2.80 -17.19 -3.48
C VAL A 20 2.26 -15.81 -3.11
N VAL A 21 1.00 -15.73 -2.68
CA VAL A 21 0.38 -14.47 -2.26
C VAL A 21 0.97 -14.00 -0.94
N LYS A 22 1.22 -14.91 -0.01
CA LYS A 22 1.88 -14.57 1.26
C LYS A 22 3.26 -13.97 1.02
N LYS A 23 4.10 -14.61 0.20
CA LYS A 23 5.41 -14.07 -0.17
C LYS A 23 5.33 -12.72 -0.87
N ALA A 24 4.32 -12.51 -1.71
CA ALA A 24 4.09 -11.21 -2.36
C ALA A 24 3.72 -10.12 -1.35
N VAL A 25 2.85 -10.41 -0.39
CA VAL A 25 2.50 -9.48 0.69
C VAL A 25 3.72 -9.12 1.54
N ASP A 26 4.49 -10.13 1.97
CA ASP A 26 5.70 -9.93 2.76
C ASP A 26 6.70 -9.05 2.00
N TYR A 27 6.91 -9.32 0.70
CA TYR A 27 7.79 -8.51 -0.14
C TYR A 27 7.30 -7.06 -0.28
N ILE A 28 6.00 -6.87 -0.53
CA ILE A 28 5.40 -5.53 -0.65
C ILE A 28 5.63 -4.73 0.63
N HIS A 29 5.38 -5.31 1.80
CA HIS A 29 5.52 -4.61 3.09
C HIS A 29 6.95 -4.13 3.35
N LEU A 30 7.94 -4.89 2.90
CA LEU A 30 9.35 -4.53 3.06
C LEU A 30 9.82 -3.45 2.08
N HIS A 31 9.05 -3.13 1.03
CA HIS A 31 9.48 -2.26 -0.08
C HIS A 31 8.42 -1.23 -0.50
N LEU A 32 7.51 -0.83 0.41
CA LEU A 32 6.40 0.09 0.10
C LEU A 32 6.86 1.48 -0.38
N ASP A 33 8.03 1.90 0.10
CA ASP A 33 8.72 3.18 -0.15
C ASP A 33 9.34 3.30 -1.54
N HIS A 34 9.48 2.18 -2.27
CA HIS A 34 10.02 2.15 -3.62
C HIS A 34 8.91 1.88 -4.64
N SER A 35 9.08 2.32 -5.89
CA SER A 35 8.17 1.95 -6.98
C SER A 35 8.08 0.43 -7.11
N LEU A 36 6.86 -0.12 -6.98
CA LEU A 36 6.59 -1.55 -7.11
C LEU A 36 5.62 -1.80 -8.26
N SER A 37 6.00 -2.71 -9.15
CA SER A 37 5.14 -3.26 -10.20
C SER A 37 4.87 -4.75 -9.99
N LEU A 38 3.75 -5.23 -10.54
CA LEU A 38 3.42 -6.66 -10.57
C LEU A 38 4.55 -7.49 -11.20
N ASN A 39 5.19 -6.98 -12.26
CA ASN A 39 6.23 -7.71 -12.98
C ASN A 39 7.50 -7.85 -12.15
N GLU A 40 7.90 -6.83 -11.41
CA GLU A 40 9.06 -6.90 -10.50
C GLU A 40 8.82 -7.92 -9.41
N ILE A 41 7.65 -7.87 -8.75
CA ILE A 41 7.29 -8.82 -7.68
C ILE A 41 7.26 -10.25 -8.25
N ALA A 42 6.67 -10.44 -9.43
CA ALA A 42 6.61 -11.74 -10.08
C ALA A 42 8.03 -12.28 -10.41
N ALA A 43 8.92 -11.42 -10.91
CA ALA A 43 10.30 -11.78 -11.23
C ALA A 43 11.08 -12.21 -9.99
N ILE A 44 10.99 -11.44 -8.89
CA ILE A 44 11.67 -11.73 -7.61
C ILE A 44 11.14 -13.02 -6.98
N LEU A 45 9.84 -13.29 -7.11
CA LEU A 45 9.23 -14.52 -6.62
C LEU A 45 9.41 -15.72 -7.57
N HIS A 46 10.04 -15.51 -8.73
CA HIS A 46 10.20 -16.50 -9.79
C HIS A 46 8.88 -17.14 -10.23
N VAL A 47 7.84 -16.31 -10.41
CA VAL A 47 6.52 -16.73 -10.87
C VAL A 47 6.05 -15.94 -12.09
N ASN A 48 5.09 -16.49 -12.83
CA ASN A 48 4.45 -15.77 -13.91
C ASN A 48 3.56 -14.64 -13.35
N SER A 49 3.67 -13.43 -13.91
CA SER A 49 2.92 -12.24 -13.44
C SER A 49 1.40 -12.39 -13.58
N SER A 50 0.92 -13.01 -14.66
CA SER A 50 -0.52 -13.30 -14.84
C SER A 50 -1.04 -14.30 -13.80
N HIS A 51 -0.24 -15.33 -13.49
CA HIS A 51 -0.57 -16.26 -12.41
C HIS A 51 -0.63 -15.57 -11.06
N LEU A 52 0.38 -14.77 -10.72
CA LEU A 52 0.42 -14.00 -9.48
C LEU A 52 -0.77 -13.05 -9.38
N SER A 53 -1.06 -12.29 -10.44
CA SER A 53 -2.20 -11.35 -10.48
C SER A 53 -3.54 -12.05 -10.21
N ARG A 54 -3.79 -13.16 -10.92
CA ARG A 54 -5.03 -13.95 -10.75
C ARG A 54 -5.13 -14.48 -9.33
N LYS A 55 -4.05 -15.09 -8.82
CA LYS A 55 -4.07 -15.73 -7.51
C LYS A 55 -4.17 -14.71 -6.38
N PHE A 56 -3.48 -13.58 -6.49
CA PHE A 56 -3.58 -12.46 -5.55
C PHE A 56 -5.01 -11.92 -5.49
N LYS A 57 -5.64 -11.69 -6.65
CA LYS A 57 -7.03 -11.23 -6.70
C LYS A 57 -8.01 -12.24 -6.08
N GLN A 58 -7.79 -13.53 -6.28
CA GLN A 58 -8.62 -14.58 -5.68
C GLN A 58 -8.48 -14.63 -4.16
N ASP A 59 -7.25 -14.55 -3.65
CA ASP A 59 -6.98 -14.73 -2.23
C ASP A 59 -7.27 -13.44 -1.42
N MET A 60 -7.05 -12.26 -2.02
CA MET A 60 -7.15 -10.95 -1.35
C MET A 60 -8.41 -10.17 -1.72
N ASN A 61 -9.21 -10.66 -2.67
CA ASN A 61 -10.37 -9.95 -3.25
C ASN A 61 -10.05 -8.55 -3.83
N MET A 62 -8.78 -8.28 -4.13
CA MET A 62 -8.31 -7.02 -4.72
C MET A 62 -7.07 -7.25 -5.56
N THR A 63 -6.79 -6.34 -6.49
CA THR A 63 -5.57 -6.45 -7.31
C THR A 63 -4.32 -6.17 -6.47
N ILE A 64 -3.18 -6.73 -6.86
CA ILE A 64 -1.90 -6.45 -6.18
C ILE A 64 -1.56 -4.94 -6.20
N ILE A 65 -1.90 -4.25 -7.28
CA ILE A 65 -1.67 -2.81 -7.43
C ILE A 65 -2.58 -2.01 -6.51
N ASP A 66 -3.86 -2.40 -6.39
CA ASP A 66 -4.76 -1.79 -5.42
C ASP A 66 -4.28 -2.00 -3.99
N TYR A 67 -3.77 -3.19 -3.68
CA TYR A 67 -3.19 -3.49 -2.37
C TYR A 67 -1.99 -2.60 -2.04
N ILE A 68 -1.01 -2.50 -2.96
CA ILE A 68 0.16 -1.62 -2.80
C ILE A 68 -0.29 -0.18 -2.55
N ASN A 69 -1.19 0.33 -3.40
CA ASN A 69 -1.70 1.68 -3.31
C ASN A 69 -2.46 1.94 -2.00
N GLN A 70 -3.29 0.99 -1.56
CA GLN A 70 -3.99 1.10 -0.28
C GLN A 70 -3.01 1.21 0.88
N ARG A 71 -1.99 0.35 0.93
CA ARG A 71 -0.98 0.38 2.00
C ARG A 71 -0.20 1.69 2.03
N ARG A 72 0.17 2.22 0.87
CA ARG A 72 0.84 3.53 0.77
C ARG A 72 -0.06 4.68 1.19
N VAL A 73 -1.35 4.63 0.88
CA VAL A 73 -2.32 5.64 1.36
C VAL A 73 -2.46 5.57 2.87
N GLU A 74 -2.53 4.37 3.45
CA GLU A 74 -2.57 4.18 4.90
C GLU A 74 -1.33 4.77 5.59
N GLU A 75 -0.14 4.60 5.01
CA GLU A 75 1.10 5.22 5.51
C GLU A 75 1.11 6.75 5.33
N ALA A 76 0.65 7.24 4.17
CA ALA A 76 0.56 8.68 3.89
C ALA A 76 -0.32 9.42 4.89
N LYS A 77 -1.42 8.79 5.36
CA LYS A 77 -2.28 9.36 6.41
C LYS A 77 -1.51 9.66 7.70
N LEU A 78 -0.56 8.80 8.08
CA LEU A 78 0.26 8.99 9.29
C LEU A 78 1.18 10.21 9.17
N TYR A 79 1.71 10.48 7.98
CA TYR A 79 2.53 11.67 7.74
C TYR A 79 1.69 12.94 7.66
N LEU A 80 0.51 12.89 7.03
CA LEU A 80 -0.40 14.03 6.94
C LEU A 80 -0.86 14.52 8.31
N GLN A 81 -1.10 13.60 9.26
CA GLN A 81 -1.47 13.95 10.64
C GLN A 81 -0.37 14.72 11.39
N ARG A 82 0.89 14.62 10.98
CA ARG A 82 2.00 15.33 11.64
C ARG A 82 2.18 16.77 11.15
N GLY A 83 1.58 17.15 10.01
CA GLY A 83 1.52 18.54 9.51
C GLY A 83 2.83 19.21 9.08
N ASN A 84 3.97 18.53 9.16
CA ASN A 84 5.30 19.16 8.99
C ASN A 84 5.97 18.88 7.63
N ILE A 85 5.31 18.12 6.75
CA ILE A 85 5.86 17.65 5.48
C ILE A 85 4.88 18.00 4.36
N SER A 86 5.38 18.47 3.22
CA SER A 86 4.52 18.82 2.09
C SER A 86 3.85 17.58 1.48
N ILE A 87 2.66 17.75 0.89
CA ILE A 87 1.93 16.65 0.23
C ILE A 87 2.77 15.99 -0.87
N THR A 88 3.58 16.78 -1.59
CA THR A 88 4.49 16.30 -2.62
C THR A 88 5.58 15.40 -2.03
N GLU A 89 6.23 15.83 -0.95
CA GLU A 89 7.24 15.01 -0.26
C GLU A 89 6.63 13.72 0.29
N ILE A 90 5.44 13.79 0.90
CA ILE A 90 4.72 12.60 1.39
C ILE A 90 4.47 11.61 0.26
N ALA A 91 4.04 12.08 -0.92
CA ALA A 91 3.81 11.22 -2.07
C ALA A 91 5.07 10.45 -2.48
N PHE A 92 6.23 11.12 -2.53
CA PHE A 92 7.50 10.48 -2.85
C PHE A 92 7.98 9.54 -1.74
N MET A 93 7.83 9.92 -0.47
CA MET A 93 8.22 9.10 0.69
C MET A 93 7.46 7.77 0.74
N VAL A 94 6.17 7.77 0.36
CA VAL A 94 5.35 6.54 0.31
C VAL A 94 5.40 5.86 -1.07
N GLY A 95 6.41 6.14 -1.87
CA GLY A 95 6.73 5.40 -3.11
C GLY A 95 5.92 5.77 -4.36
N PHE A 96 5.20 6.91 -4.36
CA PHE A 96 4.61 7.46 -5.60
C PHE A 96 5.60 8.36 -6.32
N ASN A 97 5.67 8.23 -7.65
CA ASN A 97 6.52 9.08 -8.49
C ASN A 97 5.75 10.21 -9.19
N ASP A 98 4.43 10.30 -8.97
CA ASP A 98 3.56 11.29 -9.60
C ASP A 98 2.50 11.78 -8.61
N LEU A 99 2.51 13.08 -8.33
CA LEU A 99 1.60 13.72 -7.37
C LEU A 99 0.13 13.64 -7.80
N ASN A 100 -0.14 13.72 -9.10
CA ASN A 100 -1.50 13.66 -9.63
C ASN A 100 -2.10 12.26 -9.47
N TYR A 101 -1.29 11.23 -9.70
CA TYR A 101 -1.64 9.83 -9.46
C TYR A 101 -1.84 9.57 -7.98
N PHE A 102 -0.91 10.01 -7.13
CA PHE A 102 -1.07 9.93 -5.68
C PHE A 102 -2.39 10.56 -5.23
N THR A 103 -2.70 11.79 -5.66
CA THR A 103 -3.93 12.50 -5.28
C THR A 103 -5.18 11.73 -5.70
N ARG A 104 -5.20 11.18 -6.92
CA ARG A 104 -6.32 10.35 -7.42
C ARG A 104 -6.49 9.07 -6.62
N VAL A 105 -5.38 8.37 -6.33
CA VAL A 105 -5.37 7.13 -5.55
C VAL A 105 -5.79 7.40 -4.11
N PHE A 106 -5.25 8.42 -3.48
CA PHE A 106 -5.61 8.83 -2.12
C PHE A 106 -7.10 9.12 -2.02
N LYS A 107 -7.66 9.87 -2.98
CA LYS A 107 -9.10 10.13 -3.05
C LYS A 107 -9.92 8.87 -3.29
N LYS A 108 -9.46 7.93 -4.12
CA LYS A 108 -10.13 6.64 -4.33
C LYS A 108 -10.32 5.88 -3.02
N PHE A 109 -9.30 5.87 -2.15
CA PHE A 109 -9.32 5.07 -0.92
C PHE A 109 -9.90 5.80 0.30
N THR A 110 -9.85 7.14 0.32
CA THR A 110 -10.28 7.94 1.49
C THR A 110 -11.52 8.79 1.22
N SER A 111 -11.98 8.90 -0.03
CA SER A 111 -12.99 9.86 -0.52
C SER A 111 -12.56 11.34 -0.50
N PHE A 112 -11.41 11.67 0.09
CA PHE A 112 -10.89 13.04 0.21
C PHE A 112 -9.57 13.20 -0.55
N THR A 113 -9.26 14.40 -1.03
CA THR A 113 -7.89 14.68 -1.48
C THR A 113 -6.94 14.75 -0.26
N PRO A 114 -5.62 14.57 -0.44
CA PRO A 114 -4.67 14.71 0.66
C PRO A 114 -4.80 16.06 1.39
N SER A 115 -5.01 17.15 0.64
CA SER A 115 -5.22 18.49 1.22
C SER A 115 -6.53 18.61 2.00
N GLN A 116 -7.61 17.98 1.53
CA GLN A 116 -8.89 17.96 2.24
C GLN A 116 -8.77 17.15 3.54
N TYR A 117 -8.12 15.98 3.47
CA TYR A 117 -7.88 15.11 4.61
C TYR A 117 -7.04 15.80 5.71
N MET A 118 -6.00 16.54 5.31
CA MET A 118 -5.17 17.29 6.24
C MET A 118 -5.95 18.39 6.97
N LYS A 119 -6.90 19.05 6.30
CA LYS A 119 -7.74 20.08 6.91
C LYS A 119 -8.76 19.50 7.88
N SER A 120 -9.42 18.40 7.52
CA SER A 120 -10.47 17.79 8.36
C SER A 120 -9.98 17.31 9.73
N GLU A 121 -8.69 16.95 9.85
CA GLU A 121 -8.10 16.50 11.13
C GLU A 121 -7.54 17.66 11.98
N GLN A 122 -7.48 18.88 11.44
CA GLN A 122 -7.08 20.08 12.20
C GLN A 122 -8.27 20.78 12.90
N ASP A 123 -9.50 20.35 12.60
CA ASP A 123 -10.74 20.91 13.13
C ASP A 123 -11.33 20.09 14.31
N ILE A 124 -10.57 19.16 14.89
CA ILE A 124 -10.96 18.33 16.06
C ILE A 124 -10.03 18.61 17.26
#